data_AF-A0A961WFB9-F1
#
_entry.id   AF-A0A961WFB9-F1
#
_cell.length_a   1.000
_cell.length_b   1.000
_cell.length_c   1.000
_cell.angle_alpha   90.00
_cell.angle_beta   90.00
_cell.angle_gamma   90.00
#
_symmetry.space_group_name_H-M   'P 1'
#
loop_
_entity.id
_entity.type
_entity.pdbx_description
1 polymer ?
#
loop_
_entity_poly.entity_id
_entity_poly.type
_entity_poly.pdbx_seq_one_letter_code
_entity_poly.pdbx_strand_id
1 'polypeptide(L)'
;QIVAQEESSLGRVTDPAGGSWYVEKLTADLAATAWQRFQAIEAEGGILASLASGTIQRDIAATAAARDKAIATGKQPLTGTSTFPLLGDDGITAQPWPEPPALAGEGLVAPMAPHRLAAPFEELRDAADHTTSRTGHAPTVFLASLGTIADHTARTTWVKNQLAVAGIASIVSDGFASPDEAAAAFRDAGATAACICSSDAIYAEQAAKTAKALTEAGAEHVLLAGRPGDLEAELRAAGIERFLYAGQNAVEVLTELQHQLTG
;
A
#
# COMPACT_ATOMS: atom_id res chain seq x y z
N GLN A 1 -26.33 -9.78 9.30
CA GLN A 1 -26.72 -10.29 10.64
C GLN A 1 -27.86 -11.32 10.54
N ILE A 2 -28.92 -11.06 9.76
CA ILE A 2 -30.06 -11.99 9.56
C ILE A 2 -29.60 -13.39 9.11
N VAL A 3 -28.86 -13.51 7.99
CA VAL A 3 -28.33 -14.80 7.50
C VAL A 3 -27.56 -15.56 8.59
N ALA A 4 -26.69 -14.87 9.35
CA ALA A 4 -25.91 -15.48 10.42
C ALA A 4 -26.77 -16.06 11.56
N GLN A 5 -27.92 -15.44 11.85
CA GLN A 5 -28.83 -15.87 12.91
C GLN A 5 -29.82 -16.93 12.42
N GLU A 6 -30.46 -16.70 11.28
CA GLU A 6 -31.62 -17.47 10.82
C GLU A 6 -31.22 -18.66 9.95
N GLU A 7 -30.15 -18.55 9.17
CA GLU A 7 -29.69 -19.62 8.27
C GLU A 7 -28.47 -20.36 8.85
N SER A 8 -27.50 -19.62 9.40
CA SER A 8 -26.29 -20.20 9.99
C SER A 8 -26.42 -20.57 11.47
N SER A 9 -27.52 -20.17 12.13
CA SER A 9 -27.83 -20.53 13.52
C SER A 9 -26.76 -20.17 14.57
N LEU A 10 -25.91 -19.16 14.31
CA LEU A 10 -24.77 -18.83 15.19
C LEU A 10 -25.19 -18.38 16.61
N GLY A 11 -26.42 -17.92 16.79
CA GLY A 11 -26.95 -17.49 18.09
C GLY A 11 -27.77 -18.54 18.85
N ARG A 12 -27.83 -19.79 18.38
CA ARG A 12 -28.68 -20.84 19.00
C ARG A 12 -28.08 -21.45 20.27
N VAL A 13 -26.77 -21.38 20.43
CA VAL A 13 -26.04 -21.90 21.58
C VAL A 13 -25.38 -20.73 22.29
N THR A 14 -25.53 -20.66 23.61
CA THR A 14 -24.84 -19.68 24.44
C THR A 14 -23.35 -20.03 24.50
N ASP A 15 -22.50 -19.03 24.20
CA ASP A 15 -21.04 -19.14 24.24
C ASP A 15 -20.47 -20.41 23.57
N PRO A 16 -20.65 -20.57 22.24
CA PRO A 16 -20.19 -21.75 21.53
C PRO A 16 -18.66 -21.91 21.53
N ALA A 17 -17.92 -20.87 21.94
CA ALA A 17 -16.47 -20.91 22.09
C ALA A 17 -16.01 -21.38 23.47
N GLY A 18 -16.90 -21.49 24.46
CA GLY A 18 -16.59 -21.90 25.83
C GLY A 18 -15.91 -23.27 25.87
N GLY A 19 -14.80 -23.37 26.59
CA GLY A 19 -13.96 -24.57 26.64
C GLY A 19 -12.99 -24.73 25.47
N SER A 20 -13.02 -23.86 24.46
CA SER A 20 -11.94 -23.77 23.47
C SER A 20 -10.67 -23.28 24.14
N TRP A 21 -9.68 -24.16 24.27
CA TRP A 21 -8.41 -23.82 24.93
C TRP A 21 -7.78 -22.53 24.41
N TYR A 22 -7.86 -22.28 23.10
CA TYR A 22 -7.36 -21.05 22.48
C TYR A 22 -8.13 -19.81 22.93
N VAL A 23 -9.47 -19.85 22.88
CA VAL A 23 -10.31 -18.69 23.20
C VAL A 23 -10.24 -18.40 24.71
N GLU A 24 -10.25 -19.43 25.54
CA GLU A 24 -10.08 -19.29 26.99
C GLU A 24 -8.74 -18.62 27.33
N LYS A 25 -7.65 -19.11 26.73
CA LYS A 25 -6.32 -18.56 26.95
C LYS A 25 -6.22 -17.11 26.48
N LEU A 26 -6.68 -16.82 25.26
CA LEU A 26 -6.67 -15.46 24.71
C LEU A 26 -7.52 -14.50 25.53
N THR A 27 -8.67 -14.96 26.03
CA THR A 27 -9.56 -14.18 26.90
C THR A 27 -8.86 -13.83 28.21
N ALA A 28 -8.23 -14.81 28.85
CA ALA A 28 -7.47 -14.59 30.09
C ALA A 28 -6.29 -13.62 29.87
N ASP A 29 -5.55 -13.77 28.77
CA ASP A 29 -4.40 -12.93 28.45
C ASP A 29 -4.81 -11.48 28.13
N LEU A 30 -5.92 -11.31 27.38
CA LEU A 30 -6.49 -9.99 27.09
C LEU A 30 -6.99 -9.31 28.38
N ALA A 31 -7.70 -10.05 29.23
CA ALA A 31 -8.19 -9.53 30.51
C ALA A 31 -7.03 -9.13 31.43
N ALA A 32 -6.00 -9.97 31.56
CA ALA A 32 -4.83 -9.65 32.38
C ALA A 32 -4.09 -8.39 31.88
N THR A 33 -3.90 -8.28 30.56
CA THR A 33 -3.22 -7.13 29.94
C THR A 33 -4.04 -5.85 30.09
N ALA A 34 -5.35 -5.91 29.83
CA ALA A 34 -6.26 -4.79 30.01
C ALA A 34 -6.34 -4.36 31.49
N TRP A 35 -6.35 -5.31 32.42
CA TRP A 35 -6.36 -5.03 33.85
C TRP A 35 -5.09 -4.31 34.32
N GLN A 36 -3.93 -4.71 33.83
CA GLN A 36 -2.68 -4.00 34.10
C GLN A 36 -2.73 -2.56 33.59
N ARG A 37 -3.25 -2.32 32.38
CA ARG A 37 -3.41 -0.95 31.87
C ARG A 37 -4.41 -0.14 32.70
N PHE A 38 -5.51 -0.76 33.10
CA PHE A 38 -6.49 -0.13 34.00
C PHE A 38 -5.84 0.29 35.33
N GLN A 39 -5.08 -0.60 35.97
CA GLN A 39 -4.35 -0.27 37.20
C GLN A 39 -3.33 0.86 37.01
N ALA A 40 -2.67 0.93 35.86
CA ALA A 40 -1.78 2.05 35.53
C ALA A 40 -2.55 3.38 35.45
N ILE A 41 -3.71 3.40 34.79
CA ILE A 41 -4.57 4.59 34.72
C ILE A 41 -5.05 5.02 36.12
N GLU A 42 -5.42 4.07 36.99
CA GLU A 42 -5.78 4.39 38.38
C GLU A 42 -4.60 5.00 39.15
N ALA A 43 -3.39 4.47 38.97
CA ALA A 43 -2.17 5.01 39.57
C ALA A 43 -1.79 6.41 39.04
N GLU A 44 -2.19 6.75 37.81
CA GLU A 44 -2.06 8.08 37.21
C GLU A 44 -3.06 9.11 37.80
N GLY A 45 -3.94 8.70 38.72
CA GLY A 45 -4.99 9.55 39.30
C GLY A 45 -6.36 9.37 38.64
N GLY A 46 -6.55 8.27 37.90
CA GLY A 46 -7.78 7.92 37.21
C GLY A 46 -7.88 8.48 35.79
N ILE A 47 -8.95 8.10 35.08
CA ILE A 47 -9.13 8.35 33.64
C ILE A 47 -9.03 9.83 33.25
N LEU A 48 -9.60 10.73 34.06
CA LEU A 48 -9.60 12.17 33.77
C LEU A 48 -8.19 12.78 33.86
N ALA A 49 -7.41 12.38 34.87
CA ALA A 49 -6.03 12.82 35.03
C ALA A 49 -5.15 12.28 33.90
N SER A 50 -5.33 11.01 33.53
CA SER A 50 -4.62 10.38 32.41
C SER A 50 -4.90 11.09 31.07
N LEU A 51 -6.17 11.39 30.78
CA LEU A 51 -6.57 12.15 29.58
C LEU A 51 -6.01 13.58 29.57
N ALA A 52 -6.08 14.30 30.70
CA ALA A 52 -5.56 15.66 30.83
C ALA A 52 -4.03 15.70 30.67
N SER A 53 -3.32 14.67 31.14
CA SER A 53 -1.87 14.52 30.94
C SER A 53 -1.46 14.07 29.52
N GLY A 54 -2.43 13.67 28.71
CA GLY A 54 -2.21 13.19 27.34
C GLY A 54 -1.68 11.77 27.24
N THR A 55 -1.61 11.00 28.33
CA THR A 55 -0.99 9.66 28.34
C THR A 55 -1.75 8.68 27.45
N ILE A 56 -3.08 8.64 27.57
CA ILE A 56 -3.93 7.77 26.72
C ILE A 56 -3.78 8.11 25.23
N GLN A 57 -3.73 9.40 24.90
CA GLN A 57 -3.59 9.85 23.51
C GLN A 57 -2.24 9.43 22.93
N ARG A 58 -1.15 9.53 23.71
CA ARG A 58 0.17 9.06 23.28
C ARG A 58 0.19 7.54 23.03
N ASP A 59 -0.43 6.76 23.90
CA ASP A 59 -0.46 5.30 23.74
C ASP A 59 -1.27 4.85 22.52
N ILE A 60 -2.42 5.50 22.29
CA ILE A 60 -3.25 5.25 21.12
C ILE A 60 -2.51 5.68 19.85
N ALA A 61 -1.85 6.86 19.86
CA ALA A 61 -1.06 7.34 18.73
C ALA A 61 0.12 6.40 18.41
N ALA A 62 0.81 5.88 19.43
CA ALA A 62 1.87 4.90 19.24
C ALA A 62 1.35 3.59 18.62
N THR A 63 0.18 3.13 19.06
CA THR A 63 -0.49 1.94 18.50
C THR A 63 -0.92 2.18 17.05
N ALA A 64 -1.48 3.36 16.75
CA ALA A 64 -1.85 3.76 15.40
C ALA A 64 -0.62 3.80 14.49
N ALA A 65 0.43 4.53 14.85
CA ALA A 65 1.66 4.64 14.06
C ALA A 65 2.32 3.27 13.80
N ALA A 66 2.32 2.36 14.78
CA ALA A 66 2.83 1.00 14.59
C ALA A 66 1.98 0.21 13.59
N ARG A 67 0.66 0.37 13.61
CA ARG A 67 -0.27 -0.26 12.68
C ARG A 67 -0.15 0.35 11.27
N ASP A 68 -0.07 1.66 11.16
CA ASP A 68 0.09 2.37 9.88
C ASP A 68 1.40 1.95 9.22
N LYS A 69 2.49 1.85 9.98
CA LYS A 69 3.75 1.29 9.48
C LYS A 69 3.61 -0.16 9.01
N ALA A 70 2.89 -1.01 9.76
CA ALA A 70 2.68 -2.40 9.36
C ALA A 70 1.86 -2.52 8.07
N ILE A 71 0.86 -1.65 7.90
CA ILE A 71 0.03 -1.57 6.71
C ILE A 71 0.84 -1.05 5.51
N ALA A 72 1.53 0.07 5.69
CA ALA A 72 2.32 0.70 4.64
C ALA A 72 3.48 -0.19 4.15
N THR A 73 4.02 -1.04 5.03
CA THR A 73 5.07 -2.02 4.66
C THR A 73 4.54 -3.37 4.15
N GLY A 74 3.22 -3.53 4.07
CA GLY A 74 2.56 -4.77 3.64
C GLY A 74 2.61 -5.90 4.66
N LYS A 75 3.09 -5.66 5.89
CA LYS A 75 3.07 -6.64 7.00
C LYS A 75 1.63 -6.93 7.46
N GLN A 76 0.76 -5.92 7.42
CA GLN A 76 -0.67 -6.06 7.63
C GLN A 76 -1.41 -5.71 6.33
N PRO A 77 -1.87 -6.69 5.55
CA PRO A 77 -2.53 -6.42 4.28
C PRO A 77 -3.94 -5.86 4.50
N LEU A 78 -4.34 -4.95 3.61
CA LEU A 78 -5.72 -4.52 3.46
C LEU A 78 -6.22 -5.00 2.09
N THR A 79 -7.03 -6.06 2.09
CA THR A 79 -7.55 -6.68 0.86
C THR A 79 -8.39 -5.69 0.06
N GLY A 80 -8.14 -5.61 -1.25
CA GLY A 80 -8.84 -4.71 -2.17
C GLY A 80 -8.32 -3.26 -2.14
N THR A 81 -7.41 -2.93 -1.23
CA THR A 81 -6.78 -1.59 -1.14
C THR A 81 -5.27 -1.70 -1.27
N SER A 82 -4.56 -2.16 -0.23
CA SER A 82 -3.11 -2.33 -0.26
C SER A 82 -2.66 -3.63 -0.95
N THR A 83 -3.57 -4.59 -1.12
CA THR A 83 -3.27 -5.90 -1.72
C THR A 83 -4.38 -6.29 -2.69
N PHE A 84 -3.99 -6.60 -3.93
CA PHE A 84 -4.91 -6.94 -5.04
C PHE A 84 -6.03 -5.89 -5.26
N PRO A 85 -5.70 -4.59 -5.40
CA PRO A 85 -6.71 -3.59 -5.71
C PRO A 85 -7.23 -3.75 -7.14
N LEU A 86 -8.49 -3.34 -7.33
CA LEU A 86 -9.09 -3.18 -8.66
C LEU A 86 -8.99 -1.71 -9.08
N LEU A 87 -8.51 -1.47 -10.31
CA LEU A 87 -8.57 -0.16 -10.96
C LEU A 87 -9.82 -0.07 -11.83
N GLY A 88 -10.33 1.15 -11.98
CA GLY A 88 -11.53 1.45 -12.76
C GLY A 88 -12.80 1.41 -11.92
N ASP A 89 -13.92 1.65 -12.59
CA ASP A 89 -15.25 1.67 -12.00
C ASP A 89 -15.69 0.25 -11.60
N ASP A 90 -16.09 0.07 -10.35
CA ASP A 90 -16.68 -1.17 -9.83
C ASP A 90 -18.21 -1.19 -9.97
N GLY A 91 -18.80 -0.13 -10.54
CA GLY A 91 -20.22 0.05 -10.75
C GLY A 91 -20.96 0.54 -9.51
N ILE A 92 -20.26 0.91 -8.44
CA ILE A 92 -20.86 1.37 -7.18
C ILE A 92 -20.69 2.87 -7.05
N THR A 93 -21.83 3.58 -7.04
CA THR A 93 -21.87 5.01 -6.71
C THR A 93 -22.45 5.21 -5.32
N ALA A 94 -21.69 5.89 -4.46
CA ALA A 94 -22.12 6.30 -3.14
C ALA A 94 -22.21 7.82 -3.05
N GLN A 95 -23.20 8.32 -2.31
CA GLN A 95 -23.23 9.73 -1.91
C GLN A 95 -22.09 9.97 -0.91
N PRO A 96 -21.33 11.07 -1.05
CA PRO A 96 -20.32 11.42 -0.06
C PRO A 96 -20.91 11.49 1.34
N TRP A 97 -20.21 10.90 2.31
CA TRP A 97 -20.60 11.04 3.71
C TRP A 97 -20.39 12.52 4.14
N PRO A 98 -21.34 13.13 4.87
CA PRO A 98 -21.19 14.52 5.29
C PRO A 98 -19.96 14.70 6.19
N GLU A 99 -19.26 15.82 6.01
CA GLU A 99 -18.14 16.18 6.89
C GLU A 99 -18.64 16.27 8.35
N PRO A 100 -17.92 15.66 9.30
CA PRO A 100 -18.27 15.81 10.71
C PRO A 100 -18.11 17.29 11.11
N PRO A 101 -19.00 17.81 11.97
CA PRO A 101 -18.91 19.20 12.42
C PRO A 101 -17.59 19.44 13.14
N ALA A 102 -16.98 20.61 12.92
CA ALA A 102 -15.77 21.01 13.63
C ALA A 102 -16.05 21.01 15.15
N LEU A 103 -15.12 20.43 15.92
CA LEU A 103 -15.19 20.52 17.37
C LEU A 103 -15.00 21.98 17.78
N ALA A 104 -15.99 22.54 18.48
CA ALA A 104 -15.95 23.92 18.98
C ALA A 104 -15.55 23.94 20.47
N GLY A 105 -14.66 24.86 20.84
CA GLY A 105 -14.26 25.15 22.23
C GLY A 105 -12.81 24.79 22.59
N GLU A 106 -12.29 25.38 23.67
CA GLU A 106 -11.01 24.98 24.29
C GLU A 106 -11.26 23.76 25.17
N GLY A 107 -10.96 22.57 24.64
CA GLY A 107 -11.08 21.32 25.38
C GLY A 107 -9.97 21.16 26.43
N LEU A 108 -10.31 20.58 27.59
CA LEU A 108 -9.35 20.17 28.62
C LEU A 108 -8.38 19.05 28.15
N VAL A 109 -8.68 18.42 27.02
CA VAL A 109 -8.05 17.20 26.51
C VAL A 109 -7.91 17.36 25.00
N ALA A 110 -6.73 17.02 24.47
CA ALA A 110 -6.52 16.98 23.01
C ALA A 110 -7.44 15.94 22.36
N PRO A 111 -8.24 16.30 21.34
CA PRO A 111 -9.18 15.39 20.72
C PRO A 111 -8.45 14.30 19.93
N MET A 112 -9.00 13.08 19.96
CA MET A 112 -8.54 11.97 19.14
C MET A 112 -9.43 11.88 17.90
N ALA A 113 -8.85 12.09 16.72
CA ALA A 113 -9.57 11.97 15.46
C ALA A 113 -9.69 10.49 15.07
N PRO A 114 -10.87 10.02 14.65
CA PRO A 114 -11.00 8.74 13.97
C PRO A 114 -10.11 8.74 12.72
N HIS A 115 -9.35 7.67 12.52
CA HIS A 115 -8.51 7.48 11.35
C HIS A 115 -8.86 6.15 10.69
N ARG A 116 -9.11 6.18 9.37
CA ARG A 116 -9.37 4.97 8.58
C ARG A 116 -8.04 4.41 8.10
N LEU A 117 -7.82 3.12 8.35
CA LEU A 117 -6.57 2.43 8.02
C LEU A 117 -6.19 2.49 6.53
N ALA A 118 -7.18 2.61 5.64
CA ALA A 118 -6.97 2.68 4.20
C ALA A 118 -6.76 4.11 3.66
N ALA A 119 -6.98 5.15 4.49
CA ALA A 119 -6.98 6.54 4.03
C ALA A 119 -5.69 6.94 3.28
N PRO A 120 -4.47 6.55 3.71
CA PRO A 120 -3.26 6.90 2.96
C PRO A 120 -3.20 6.31 1.54
N PHE A 121 -3.82 5.14 1.31
CA PHE A 121 -3.89 4.56 -0.03
C PHE A 121 -5.03 5.17 -0.86
N GLU A 122 -6.15 5.50 -0.23
CA GLU A 122 -7.25 6.19 -0.89
C GLU A 122 -6.84 7.59 -1.35
N GLU A 123 -6.04 8.32 -0.57
CA GLU A 123 -5.48 9.61 -0.99
C GLU A 123 -4.63 9.48 -2.27
N LEU A 124 -3.85 8.40 -2.41
CA LEU A 124 -3.12 8.10 -3.65
C LEU A 124 -4.08 7.82 -4.82
N ARG A 125 -5.18 7.08 -4.57
CA ARG A 125 -6.20 6.80 -5.58
C ARG A 125 -6.90 8.08 -6.02
N ASP A 126 -7.30 8.93 -5.08
CA ASP A 126 -7.94 10.21 -5.33
C ASP A 126 -7.02 11.15 -6.13
N ALA A 127 -5.72 11.16 -5.84
CA ALA A 127 -4.75 11.94 -6.60
C ALA A 127 -4.57 11.46 -8.05
N ALA A 128 -4.65 10.14 -8.29
CA ALA A 128 -4.60 9.57 -9.65
C ALA A 128 -5.89 9.88 -10.42
N ASP A 129 -7.04 9.77 -9.77
CA ASP A 129 -8.34 10.10 -10.36
C ASP A 129 -8.43 11.60 -10.69
N HIS A 130 -7.96 12.46 -9.79
CA HIS A 130 -7.85 13.90 -10.03
C HIS A 130 -6.95 14.20 -11.24
N THR A 131 -5.78 13.56 -11.33
CA THR A 131 -4.89 13.70 -12.50
C THR A 131 -5.57 13.27 -13.79
N THR A 132 -6.27 12.14 -13.76
CA THR A 132 -7.02 11.60 -14.91
C THR A 132 -8.10 12.59 -15.35
N SER A 133 -8.86 13.15 -14.40
CA SER A 133 -9.90 14.14 -14.69
C SER A 133 -9.36 15.44 -15.31
N ARG A 134 -8.15 15.86 -14.91
CA ARG A 134 -7.50 17.09 -15.39
C ARG A 134 -6.81 16.93 -16.75
N THR A 135 -6.18 15.78 -16.98
CA THR A 135 -5.31 15.56 -18.17
C THR A 135 -5.95 14.65 -19.23
N GLY A 136 -7.05 13.99 -18.90
CA GLY A 136 -7.69 12.96 -19.72
C GLY A 136 -6.97 11.61 -19.73
N HIS A 137 -5.83 11.47 -19.03
CA HIS A 137 -5.00 10.28 -19.06
C HIS A 137 -4.64 9.85 -17.63
N ALA A 138 -4.80 8.56 -17.36
CA ALA A 138 -4.37 7.99 -16.09
C ALA A 138 -2.83 7.95 -16.00
N PRO A 139 -2.23 8.19 -14.82
CA PRO A 139 -0.80 7.97 -14.64
C PRO A 139 -0.49 6.51 -14.98
N THR A 140 0.48 6.30 -15.86
CA THR A 140 0.73 4.98 -16.47
C THR A 140 2.21 4.66 -16.48
N VAL A 141 2.55 3.42 -16.13
CA VAL A 141 3.93 2.88 -16.20
C VAL A 141 3.97 1.70 -17.16
N PHE A 142 4.94 1.71 -18.07
CA PHE A 142 5.22 0.58 -18.95
C PHE A 142 6.04 -0.49 -18.24
N LEU A 143 5.58 -1.74 -18.22
CA LEU A 143 6.32 -2.84 -17.60
C LEU A 143 7.21 -3.53 -18.64
N ALA A 144 8.49 -3.14 -18.67
CA ALA A 144 9.54 -3.75 -19.48
C ALA A 144 9.88 -5.15 -18.93
N SER A 145 9.01 -6.11 -19.25
CA SER A 145 9.11 -7.50 -18.81
C SER A 145 10.15 -8.24 -19.66
N LEU A 146 11.28 -8.65 -19.08
CA LEU A 146 12.38 -9.27 -19.85
C LEU A 146 12.38 -10.79 -19.72
N GLY A 147 12.75 -11.48 -20.80
CA GLY A 147 12.85 -12.93 -20.83
C GLY A 147 11.51 -13.61 -21.09
N THR A 148 11.40 -14.86 -20.64
CA THR A 148 10.18 -15.66 -20.79
C THR A 148 9.15 -15.29 -19.72
N ILE A 149 7.89 -15.70 -19.94
CA ILE A 149 6.80 -15.57 -18.96
C ILE A 149 7.21 -16.11 -17.58
N ALA A 150 7.98 -17.21 -17.52
CA ALA A 150 8.45 -17.79 -16.28
C ALA A 150 9.43 -16.88 -15.52
N ASP A 151 10.20 -16.05 -16.24
CA ASP A 151 11.19 -15.15 -15.67
C ASP A 151 10.56 -13.92 -15.04
N HIS A 152 9.54 -13.34 -15.69
CA HIS A 152 9.04 -12.02 -15.31
C HIS A 152 7.69 -12.04 -14.60
N THR A 153 6.81 -13.02 -14.85
CA THR A 153 5.39 -12.94 -14.46
C THR A 153 5.20 -12.62 -12.97
N ALA A 154 5.96 -13.27 -12.09
CA ALA A 154 5.83 -13.03 -10.65
C ALA A 154 6.07 -11.55 -10.28
N ARG A 155 7.10 -10.92 -10.87
CA ARG A 155 7.43 -9.51 -10.65
C ARG A 155 6.51 -8.57 -11.42
N THR A 156 6.17 -8.88 -12.67
CA THR A 156 5.22 -8.10 -13.47
C THR A 156 3.88 -8.01 -12.76
N THR A 157 3.34 -9.13 -12.26
CA THR A 157 2.09 -9.16 -11.49
C THR A 157 2.22 -8.42 -10.17
N TRP A 158 3.33 -8.59 -9.44
CA TRP A 158 3.53 -7.89 -8.17
C TRP A 158 3.60 -6.37 -8.37
N VAL A 159 4.38 -5.88 -9.35
CA VAL A 159 4.48 -4.44 -9.66
C VAL A 159 3.16 -3.89 -10.16
N LYS A 160 2.46 -4.61 -11.04
CA LYS A 160 1.12 -4.19 -11.50
C LYS A 160 0.18 -3.96 -10.32
N ASN A 161 0.16 -4.89 -9.36
CA ASN A 161 -0.67 -4.74 -8.16
C ASN A 161 -0.20 -3.56 -7.29
N GLN A 162 1.12 -3.38 -7.11
CA GLN A 162 1.67 -2.27 -6.32
C GLN A 162 1.35 -0.90 -6.93
N LEU A 163 1.46 -0.75 -8.25
CA LEU A 163 1.12 0.49 -8.96
C LEU A 163 -0.39 0.77 -8.86
N ALA A 164 -1.21 -0.27 -8.99
CA ALA A 164 -2.66 -0.16 -8.87
C ALA A 164 -3.13 0.31 -7.47
N VAL A 165 -2.35 0.08 -6.41
CA VAL A 165 -2.62 0.64 -5.07
C VAL A 165 -2.69 2.17 -5.13
N ALA A 166 -1.86 2.80 -5.97
CA ALA A 166 -1.79 4.25 -6.14
C ALA A 166 -2.57 4.77 -7.35
N GLY A 167 -3.44 3.95 -7.95
CA GLY A 167 -4.21 4.38 -9.13
C GLY A 167 -3.38 4.45 -10.41
N ILE A 168 -2.13 3.95 -10.40
CA ILE A 168 -1.24 3.98 -11.56
C ILE A 168 -1.52 2.76 -12.43
N ALA A 169 -1.91 3.02 -13.68
CA ALA A 169 -2.14 1.98 -14.67
C ALA A 169 -0.82 1.35 -15.14
N SER A 170 -0.88 0.11 -15.62
CA SER A 170 0.28 -0.60 -16.14
C SER A 170 0.05 -1.06 -17.57
N ILE A 171 0.99 -0.74 -18.47
CA ILE A 171 1.05 -1.33 -19.81
C ILE A 171 1.94 -2.56 -19.71
N VAL A 172 1.40 -3.74 -20.02
CA VAL A 172 2.07 -5.03 -19.83
C VAL A 172 2.25 -5.76 -21.15
N SER A 173 3.27 -6.59 -21.23
CA SER A 173 3.55 -7.50 -22.35
C SER A 173 3.81 -8.92 -21.86
N ASP A 174 3.83 -9.88 -22.79
CA ASP A 174 4.17 -11.30 -22.54
C ASP A 174 5.69 -11.56 -22.49
N GLY A 175 6.49 -10.50 -22.42
CA GLY A 175 7.95 -10.56 -22.37
C GLY A 175 8.63 -9.95 -23.59
N PHE A 176 9.87 -9.51 -23.41
CA PHE A 176 10.76 -9.02 -24.46
C PHE A 176 12.04 -9.84 -24.46
N ALA A 177 12.50 -10.24 -25.65
CA ALA A 177 13.71 -11.05 -25.79
C ALA A 177 14.99 -10.23 -25.62
N SER A 178 14.90 -8.90 -25.74
CA SER A 178 16.05 -8.01 -25.64
C SER A 178 15.71 -6.60 -25.10
N PRO A 179 16.72 -5.86 -24.59
CA PRO A 179 16.58 -4.45 -24.25
C PRO A 179 16.02 -3.57 -25.37
N ASP A 180 16.48 -3.79 -26.60
CA ASP A 180 16.09 -2.98 -27.78
C ASP A 180 14.62 -3.18 -28.16
N GLU A 181 14.13 -4.42 -28.03
CA GLU A 181 12.73 -4.76 -28.26
C GLU A 181 11.82 -4.10 -27.21
N ALA A 182 12.22 -4.16 -25.94
CA ALA A 182 11.50 -3.48 -24.85
C ALA A 182 11.46 -1.95 -25.07
N ALA A 183 12.58 -1.36 -25.50
CA ALA A 183 12.69 0.06 -25.81
C ALA A 183 11.86 0.48 -27.03
N ALA A 184 11.75 -0.39 -28.05
CA ALA A 184 10.86 -0.16 -29.18
C ALA A 184 9.39 -0.15 -28.76
N ALA A 185 8.96 -1.16 -28.00
CA ALA A 185 7.60 -1.23 -27.48
C ALA A 185 7.28 -0.06 -26.53
N PHE A 186 8.24 0.43 -25.75
CA PHE A 186 8.07 1.59 -24.90
C PHE A 186 7.72 2.87 -25.70
N ARG A 187 8.40 3.10 -26.84
CA ARG A 187 8.10 4.27 -27.71
C ARG A 187 6.67 4.25 -28.23
N ASP A 188 6.16 3.07 -28.56
CA ASP A 188 4.80 2.90 -29.08
C ASP A 188 3.74 2.96 -27.97
N ALA A 189 4.13 2.74 -26.71
CA ALA A 189 3.22 2.67 -25.57
C ALA A 189 2.73 4.04 -25.06
N GLY A 190 3.44 5.14 -25.38
CA GLY A 190 3.06 6.49 -24.98
C GLY A 190 3.13 6.77 -23.47
N ALA A 191 3.85 5.94 -22.70
CA ALA A 191 4.13 6.18 -21.29
C ALA A 191 5.40 7.04 -21.12
N THR A 192 5.51 7.78 -20.02
CA THR A 192 6.72 8.55 -19.66
C THR A 192 7.65 7.77 -18.73
N ALA A 193 7.13 6.75 -18.05
CA ALA A 193 7.89 5.92 -17.12
C ALA A 193 7.85 4.44 -17.48
N ALA A 194 8.94 3.75 -17.19
CA ALA A 194 9.08 2.31 -17.40
C ALA A 194 9.62 1.60 -16.16
N CYS A 195 9.13 0.39 -15.87
CA CYS A 195 9.60 -0.47 -14.80
C CYS A 195 10.11 -1.80 -15.35
N ILE A 196 11.38 -2.12 -15.09
CA ILE A 196 12.04 -3.34 -15.55
C ILE A 196 11.64 -4.51 -14.62
N CYS A 197 11.01 -5.55 -15.20
CA CYS A 197 10.48 -6.70 -14.48
C CYS A 197 11.10 -7.99 -15.00
N SER A 198 11.93 -8.67 -14.19
CA SER A 198 12.51 -9.99 -14.57
C SER A 198 13.20 -10.68 -13.38
N SER A 199 13.69 -11.90 -13.57
CA SER A 199 14.45 -12.61 -12.55
C SER A 199 15.76 -11.90 -12.19
N ASP A 200 16.31 -12.18 -11.00
CA ASP A 200 17.58 -11.59 -10.56
C ASP A 200 18.75 -11.99 -11.47
N ALA A 201 18.67 -13.18 -12.08
CA ALA A 201 19.64 -13.65 -13.06
C ALA A 201 19.64 -12.78 -14.32
N ILE A 202 18.47 -12.45 -14.85
CA ILE A 202 18.35 -11.58 -16.03
C ILE A 202 18.76 -10.14 -15.69
N TYR A 203 18.47 -9.67 -14.47
CA TYR A 203 18.92 -8.35 -14.03
C TYR A 203 20.44 -8.19 -14.08
N ALA A 204 21.19 -9.19 -13.61
CA ALA A 204 22.65 -9.16 -13.65
C ALA A 204 23.22 -9.03 -15.07
N GLU A 205 22.50 -9.50 -16.09
CA GLU A 205 22.97 -9.49 -17.48
C GLU A 205 22.44 -8.31 -18.31
N GLN A 206 21.21 -7.87 -18.04
CA GLN A 206 20.44 -7.03 -18.95
C GLN A 206 19.90 -5.75 -18.32
N ALA A 207 19.72 -5.65 -16.99
CA ALA A 207 19.02 -4.50 -16.39
C ALA A 207 19.66 -3.15 -16.73
N ALA A 208 20.99 -3.04 -16.64
CA ALA A 208 21.71 -1.82 -16.97
C ALA A 208 21.61 -1.43 -18.46
N LYS A 209 21.56 -2.43 -19.36
CA LYS A 209 21.38 -2.20 -20.81
C LYS A 209 19.95 -1.76 -21.11
N THR A 210 18.97 -2.43 -20.50
CA THR A 210 17.55 -2.08 -20.62
C THR A 210 17.27 -0.68 -20.10
N ALA A 211 17.84 -0.29 -18.96
CA ALA A 211 17.67 1.05 -18.42
C ALA A 211 18.15 2.13 -19.42
N LYS A 212 19.36 1.96 -19.97
CA LYS A 212 19.90 2.87 -20.99
C LYS A 212 19.05 2.91 -22.25
N ALA A 213 18.63 1.76 -22.76
CA ALA A 213 17.78 1.66 -23.95
C ALA A 213 16.42 2.35 -23.75
N LEU A 214 15.82 2.23 -22.56
CA LEU A 214 14.58 2.92 -22.21
C LEU A 214 14.77 4.44 -22.11
N THR A 215 15.86 4.90 -21.49
CA THR A 215 16.18 6.34 -21.43
C THR A 215 16.42 6.91 -22.84
N GLU A 216 17.18 6.22 -23.68
CA GLU A 216 17.39 6.60 -25.09
C GLU A 216 16.09 6.59 -25.91
N ALA A 217 15.13 5.73 -25.52
CA ALA A 217 13.79 5.68 -26.09
C ALA A 217 12.85 6.79 -25.57
N GLY A 218 13.29 7.62 -24.63
CA GLY A 218 12.54 8.75 -24.11
C GLY A 218 11.86 8.51 -22.76
N ALA A 219 12.21 7.46 -22.03
CA ALA A 219 11.71 7.27 -20.67
C ALA A 219 12.29 8.36 -19.75
N GLU A 220 11.40 9.15 -19.16
CA GLU A 220 11.73 10.19 -18.17
C GLU A 220 12.05 9.57 -16.80
N HIS A 221 11.40 8.45 -16.49
CA HIS A 221 11.62 7.70 -15.25
C HIS A 221 11.81 6.22 -15.50
N VAL A 222 12.93 5.67 -15.01
CA VAL A 222 13.21 4.23 -15.09
C VAL A 222 13.25 3.62 -13.69
N LEU A 223 12.39 2.63 -13.48
CA LEU A 223 12.26 1.85 -12.25
C LEU A 223 12.72 0.41 -12.45
N LEU A 224 13.03 -0.28 -11.35
CA LEU A 224 13.29 -1.72 -11.35
C LEU A 224 12.52 -2.44 -10.26
N ALA A 225 11.91 -3.57 -10.62
CA ALA A 225 11.11 -4.41 -9.73
C ALA A 225 11.98 -5.38 -8.92
N GLY A 226 12.66 -4.92 -7.87
CA GLY A 226 13.46 -5.80 -7.02
C GLY A 226 14.38 -5.03 -6.09
N ARG A 227 15.05 -5.76 -5.18
CA ARG A 227 16.13 -5.19 -4.38
C ARG A 227 17.40 -5.17 -5.23
N PRO A 228 18.12 -4.05 -5.32
CA PRO A 228 19.30 -3.97 -6.17
C PRO A 228 20.49 -4.76 -5.63
N GLY A 229 20.59 -4.93 -4.31
CA GLY A 229 21.73 -5.61 -3.69
C GLY A 229 23.05 -4.99 -4.09
N ASP A 230 24.04 -5.81 -4.43
CA ASP A 230 25.37 -5.37 -4.84
C ASP A 230 25.38 -4.61 -6.19
N LEU A 231 24.30 -4.71 -6.98
CA LEU A 231 24.18 -4.04 -8.28
C LEU A 231 23.71 -2.58 -8.16
N GLU A 232 23.38 -2.08 -6.96
CA GLU A 232 22.75 -0.75 -6.81
C GLU A 232 23.52 0.38 -7.49
N ALA A 233 24.83 0.45 -7.28
CA ALA A 233 25.66 1.50 -7.86
C ALA A 233 25.66 1.47 -9.39
N GLU A 234 25.75 0.27 -9.98
CA GLU A 234 25.73 0.08 -11.43
C GLU A 234 24.35 0.43 -12.01
N LEU A 235 23.27 -0.06 -11.38
CA LEU A 235 21.90 0.15 -11.82
C LEU A 235 21.52 1.64 -11.76
N ARG A 236 21.93 2.35 -10.70
CA ARG A 236 21.75 3.80 -10.60
C ARG A 236 22.55 4.55 -11.67
N ALA A 237 23.80 4.16 -11.90
CA ALA A 237 24.63 4.76 -12.96
C ALA A 237 24.05 4.49 -14.37
N ALA A 238 23.27 3.43 -14.54
CA ALA A 238 22.57 3.11 -15.77
C ALA A 238 21.24 3.86 -15.95
N GLY A 239 20.83 4.68 -14.97
CA GLY A 239 19.62 5.51 -15.05
C GLY A 239 18.42 4.97 -14.26
N ILE A 240 18.57 3.89 -13.48
CA ILE A 240 17.47 3.41 -12.63
C ILE A 240 17.37 4.30 -11.38
N GLU A 241 16.26 5.01 -11.27
CA GLU A 241 16.01 5.97 -10.19
C GLU A 241 15.49 5.28 -8.93
N ARG A 242 14.62 4.27 -9.13
CA ARG A 242 13.80 3.70 -8.06
C ARG A 242 13.71 2.18 -8.15
N PHE A 243 13.75 1.56 -6.97
CA PHE A 243 13.63 0.12 -6.80
C PHE A 243 12.33 -0.18 -6.04
N LEU A 244 11.47 -1.00 -6.63
CA LEU A 244 10.20 -1.43 -6.03
C LEU A 244 10.36 -2.85 -5.47
N TYR A 245 10.23 -3.02 -4.16
CA TYR A 245 10.32 -4.33 -3.51
C TYR A 245 9.47 -4.46 -2.24
N ALA A 246 9.15 -5.71 -1.89
CA ALA A 246 8.34 -6.01 -0.71
C ALA A 246 9.03 -5.57 0.61
N GLY A 247 8.23 -5.00 1.51
CA GLY A 247 8.66 -4.49 2.82
C GLY A 247 9.11 -3.02 2.83
N GLN A 248 9.11 -2.32 1.68
CA GLN A 248 9.23 -0.86 1.67
C GLN A 248 7.96 -0.20 2.18
N ASN A 249 8.06 1.05 2.63
CA ASN A 249 6.90 1.90 2.86
C ASN A 249 6.23 2.21 1.51
N ALA A 250 5.21 1.44 1.15
CA ALA A 250 4.54 1.56 -0.14
C ALA A 250 3.85 2.91 -0.31
N VAL A 251 3.29 3.48 0.75
CA VAL A 251 2.64 4.80 0.70
C VAL A 251 3.66 5.85 0.26
N GLU A 252 4.79 5.96 0.97
CA GLU A 252 5.86 6.91 0.66
C GLU A 252 6.43 6.73 -0.75
N VAL A 253 6.79 5.50 -1.12
CA VAL A 253 7.38 5.19 -2.44
C VAL A 253 6.42 5.53 -3.58
N LEU A 254 5.12 5.25 -3.40
CA LEU A 254 4.12 5.49 -4.43
C LEU A 254 3.69 6.96 -4.48
N THR A 255 3.65 7.69 -3.35
CA THR A 255 3.44 9.14 -3.34
C THR A 255 4.53 9.84 -4.16
N GLU A 256 5.80 9.50 -3.92
CA GLU A 256 6.90 10.07 -4.68
C GLU A 256 6.81 9.76 -6.17
N LEU A 257 6.49 8.51 -6.52
CA LEU A 257 6.31 8.11 -7.92
C LEU A 257 5.14 8.86 -8.57
N GLN A 258 4.02 9.02 -7.86
CA GLN A 258 2.88 9.76 -8.38
C GLN A 258 3.24 11.21 -8.68
N HIS A 259 3.91 11.91 -7.76
CA HIS A 259 4.39 13.28 -8.02
C HIS A 259 5.30 13.36 -9.26
N GLN A 260 6.18 12.37 -9.46
CA GLN A 260 7.03 12.30 -10.67
C GLN A 260 6.19 12.14 -11.95
N LEU A 261 5.15 11.31 -11.93
CA LEU A 261 4.31 11.05 -13.09
C LEU A 261 3.32 12.17 -13.41
N THR A 262 2.91 12.97 -12.42
CA THR A 262 1.79 13.92 -12.57
C THR A 262 2.21 15.39 -12.67
N GLY A 263 3.49 15.69 -12.39
CA GLY A 263 4.02 17.06 -12.28
C GLY A 263 3.36 17.85 -11.16
#